data_AF-A0A7Y3IWN2-F1
#
_entry.id   AF-A0A7Y3IWN2-F1
#
_cell.length_a   1.000
_cell.length_b   1.000
_cell.length_c   1.000
_cell.angle_alpha   90.00
_cell.angle_beta   90.00
_cell.angle_gamma   90.00
#
_symmetry.space_group_name_H-M   'P 1'
#
loop_
_entity.id
_entity.type
_entity.pdbx_description
1 polymer ?
#
loop_
_entity_poly.entity_id
_entity_poly.type
_entity_poly.pdbx_seq_one_letter_code
_entity_poly.pdbx_strand_id
1 'polypeptide(L)' 'MMNCQEATRLLSQKLDRSLTLKERMTLRFHLIICEGCHNYNEQMHQLRDITHAYVKHNPPHEDRNTDHNDPS' A
#
# COMPACT_ATOMS: atom_id res chain seq x y z
N MET A 1 5.41 23.62 -6.12
CA MET A 1 5.51 23.11 -4.73
C MET A 1 4.33 22.20 -4.50
N MET A 2 4.59 20.96 -4.08
CA MET A 2 3.55 20.04 -3.67
C MET A 2 3.23 20.30 -2.20
N ASN A 3 1.94 20.33 -1.84
CA ASN A 3 1.53 20.47 -0.44
C ASN A 3 1.39 19.09 0.26
N CYS A 4 1.21 19.09 1.58
CA CYS A 4 1.12 17.85 2.36
C CYS A 4 -0.08 16.98 1.96
N GLN A 5 -1.20 17.57 1.52
CA GLN A 5 -2.39 16.82 1.09
C GLN A 5 -2.13 16.09 -0.24
N GLU A 6 -1.45 16.74 -1.18
CA GLU A 6 -1.01 16.09 -2.43
C GLU A 6 0.02 14.99 -2.15
N ALA A 7 0.93 15.23 -1.19
CA ALA A 7 1.92 14.25 -0.77
C ALA A 7 1.28 12.99 -0.21
N THR A 8 0.37 13.13 0.76
CA THR A 8 -0.35 12.01 1.37
C THR A 8 -1.25 11.30 0.35
N ARG A 9 -1.87 12.04 -0.57
CA ARG A 9 -2.62 11.44 -1.68
C ARG A 9 -1.75 10.59 -2.60
N LEU A 10 -0.55 11.06 -2.97
CA LEU A 10 0.38 10.27 -3.78
C LEU A 10 0.94 9.06 -3.00
N LEU A 11 1.18 9.20 -1.70
CA LEU A 11 1.59 8.09 -0.83
C LEU A 11 0.51 7.01 -0.76
N SER A 12 -0.76 7.41 -0.61
CA SER A 12 -1.90 6.50 -0.68
C SER A 12 -1.98 5.82 -2.06
N GLN A 13 -1.91 6.59 -3.14
CA GLN A 13 -1.96 6.04 -4.51
C GLN A 13 -0.79 5.10 -4.83
N LYS A 14 0.37 5.27 -4.21
CA LYS A 14 1.52 4.35 -4.37
C LYS A 14 1.21 2.93 -3.86
N LEU A 15 0.22 2.77 -2.96
CA LEU A 15 -0.22 1.47 -2.47
C LEU A 15 -1.08 0.75 -3.50
N ASP A 16 -1.96 1.49 -4.20
CA ASP A 16 -2.90 0.93 -5.18
C ASP A 16 -2.31 0.83 -6.59
N ARG A 17 -1.48 1.81 -6.98
CA ARG A 17 -0.89 1.92 -8.32
C ARG A 17 0.58 2.31 -8.28
N SER A 18 1.26 2.04 -9.39
CA SER A 18 2.57 2.63 -9.62
C SER A 18 2.45 4.14 -9.89
N LEU A 19 3.26 4.92 -9.18
CA LEU A 19 3.44 6.35 -9.48
C LEU A 19 4.30 6.53 -10.73
N THR A 20 4.00 7.57 -11.51
CA THR A 20 4.87 8.02 -12.61
C THR A 20 6.22 8.52 -12.05
N LEU A 21 7.25 8.55 -12.90
CA LEU A 21 8.57 9.07 -12.53
C LEU A 21 8.50 10.50 -11.96
N LYS A 22 7.69 11.38 -12.58
CA LYS A 22 7.51 12.76 -12.14
C LYS A 22 6.87 12.85 -10.74
N GLU A 23 5.80 12.09 -10.51
CA GLU A 23 5.14 12.02 -9.21
C GLU A 23 6.09 11.50 -8.14
N ARG A 24 6.85 10.44 -8.44
CA ARG A 24 7.83 9.85 -7.51
C ARG A 24 8.94 10.83 -7.14
N MET A 25 9.47 11.58 -8.10
CA MET A 25 10.52 12.58 -7.83
C MET A 25 9.99 13.75 -7.00
N THR A 26 8.81 14.28 -7.34
CA THR A 26 8.19 15.38 -6.60
C THR A 26 7.86 14.97 -5.18
N LEU A 27 7.33 13.76 -5.00
CA LEU A 27 7.04 13.18 -3.70
C LEU A 27 8.32 13.02 -2.87
N ARG A 28 9.37 12.42 -3.43
CA ARG A 28 10.67 12.26 -2.74
C ARG A 28 11.23 13.60 -2.25
N PHE A 29 11.18 14.63 -3.07
CA PHE A 29 11.64 15.96 -2.66
C PHE A 29 10.85 16.50 -1.46
N HIS A 30 9.52 16.32 -1.46
CA HIS A 30 8.68 16.75 -0.34
C HIS A 30 8.97 15.98 0.96
N LEU A 31 9.25 14.68 0.87
CA LEU A 31 9.59 13.86 2.05
C LEU A 31 10.92 14.28 2.70
N ILE A 32 11.86 14.84 1.93
CA ILE A 32 13.14 15.34 2.47
C ILE A 32 12.93 16.60 3.32
N ILE A 33 11.94 17.44 2.96
CA ILE A 33 11.70 18.74 3.63
C ILE A 33 10.62 18.67 4.71
N CYS A 34 9.76 17.65 4.68
CA CYS A 34 8.61 17.54 5.58
C CYS A 34 8.67 16.23 6.36
N GLU A 35 9.12 16.33 7.61
CA GLU A 35 9.21 15.19 8.53
C GLU A 35 7.85 14.51 8.77
N GLY A 36 6.75 15.27 8.81
CA GLY A 36 5.40 14.71 8.97
C GLY A 36 5.02 13.77 7.83
N CYS A 37 5.28 14.17 6.58
CA CYS A 37 5.03 13.34 5.42
C CYS A 37 6.02 12.16 5.33
N HIS A 38 7.28 12.35 5.75
CA HIS A 38 8.26 11.27 5.88
C HIS A 38 7.78 10.20 6.87
N ASN A 39 7.38 10.59 8.08
CA ASN A 39 6.88 9.66 9.08
C ASN A 39 5.59 8.95 8.65
N TYR A 40 4.71 9.64 7.92
CA TYR A 40 3.52 9.02 7.33
C TYR A 40 3.87 7.96 6.28
N ASN A 41 4.87 8.21 5.41
CA ASN A 41 5.37 7.21 4.46
C ASN A 41 5.86 5.95 5.18
N GLU A 42 6.63 6.09 6.26
CA GLU A 42 7.13 4.96 7.04
C GLU A 42 5.98 4.16 7.70
N GLN A 43 4.99 4.85 8.27
CA GLN A 43 3.81 4.18 8.85
C GLN A 43 3.04 3.34 7.83
N MET A 44 2.89 3.84 6.59
CA MET A 44 2.22 3.08 5.52
C MET A 44 2.99 1.82 5.13
N HIS A 45 4.33 1.88 5.13
CA HIS A 45 5.18 0.73 4.88
C HIS A 45 5.04 -0.32 5.99
N GLN A 46 5.08 0.10 7.25
CA GLN A 46 4.89 -0.79 8.41
C GLN A 46 3.54 -1.49 8.39
N LEU A 47 2.45 -0.76 8.10
CA LEU A 47 1.12 -1.33 8.01
C LEU A 47 1.08 -2.46 6.97
N ARG A 48 1.67 -2.23 5.80
CA ARG A 48 1.75 -3.22 4.73
C ARG A 48 2.55 -4.45 5.15
N ASP A 49 3.69 -4.26 5.81
CA ASP A 49 4.51 -5.37 6.30
C ASP A 49 3.78 -6.22 7.35
N ILE A 50 3.05 -5.57 8.25
CA ILE A 50 2.20 -6.25 9.24
C ILE A 50 1.10 -7.06 8.55
N THR A 51 0.39 -6.47 7.57
CA THR A 51 -0.64 -7.19 6.81
C THR A 51 -0.06 -8.40 6.08
N HIS A 52 1.09 -8.24 5.43
CA HIS A 52 1.76 -9.36 4.76
C HIS A 52 2.22 -10.45 5.75
N ALA A 53 2.75 -10.07 6.91
CA ALA A 53 3.13 -11.00 7.95
C ALA A 53 1.92 -11.76 8.51
N TYR A 54 0.79 -11.07 8.70
CA TYR A 54 -0.47 -11.68 9.15
C TYR A 54 -0.98 -12.73 8.15
N VAL A 55 -1.06 -12.39 6.86
CA VAL A 55 -1.49 -13.33 5.81
C VAL A 55 -0.54 -14.53 5.71
N LYS A 56 0.76 -14.32 5.91
CA LYS A 56 1.74 -15.41 5.92
C LYS A 56 1.56 -16.35 7.11
N HIS A 57 1.18 -15.84 8.28
CA HIS A 57 1.01 -16.62 9.50
C HIS A 57 -0.37 -17.28 9.62
N ASN A 58 -1.40 -16.61 9.10
CA ASN A 58 -2.77 -17.12 9.01
C ASN A 58 -3.18 -17.14 7.52
N PRO A 59 -2.68 -18.13 6.75
CA PRO A 59 -3.03 -18.22 5.34
C PRO A 59 -4.55 -18.28 5.22
N PRO A 60 -5.15 -17.53 4.29
CA PRO A 60 -6.59 -17.58 4.10
C PRO A 60 -6.99 -19.05 3.92
N HIS A 61 -7.96 -19.51 4.73
CA HIS A 61 -8.56 -20.80 4.54
C HIS A 61 -9.18 -20.79 3.13
N GLU A 62 -8.52 -21.49 2.21
CA GLU A 62 -9.03 -21.70 0.88
C GLU A 62 -10.21 -22.65 1.02
N ASP A 63 -11.40 -22.07 1.20
CA ASP A 63 -12.67 -22.77 1.07
C ASP A 63 -12.74 -23.26 -0.38
N ARG A 64 -12.13 -24.41 -0.64
CA ARG A 64 -12.38 -25.22 -1.83
C ARG A 64 -13.85 -25.57 -1.80
N ASN A 65 -14.66 -24.71 -2.40
CA ASN A 65 -15.97 -25.07 -2.88
C ASN A 65 -15.72 -26.11 -3.98
N THR A 66 -15.56 -27.38 -3.57
CA THR A 66 -15.71 -28.52 -4.46
C THR A 66 -17.09 -28.38 -5.04
N ASP A 67 -17.12 -27.88 -6.27
CA ASP A 67 -18.20 -27.99 -7.22
C ASP A 67 -18.73 -29.43 -7.09
N HIS A 68 -19.84 -29.57 -6.37
CA HIS A 68 -20.55 -30.83 -6.22
C HIS A 68 -21.13 -31.09 -7.60
N ASN A 69 -20.36 -31.81 -8.41
CA ASN A 69 -20.82 -32.40 -9.65
C ASN A 69 -21.91 -33.39 -9.24
N ASP A 70 -23.17 -32.95 -9.33
CA ASP A 70 -24.37 -33.76 -9.14
C ASP A 70 -24.66 -34.49 -10.46
N PRO A 71 -24.42 -35.82 -10.56
CA PRO A 71 -24.88 -36.59 -11.69
C PRO A 71 -26.22 -37.25 -11.31
N SER A 72 -27.30 -36.60 -11.75
CA SER A 72 -28.61 -37.19 -12.13
C SER A 72 -29.39 -38.01 -11.10
#